data_AF-A0A931WE17-F1
#
_entry.id   AF-A0A931WE17-F1
#
_cell.length_a   1.000
_cell.length_b   1.000
_cell.length_c   1.000
_cell.angle_alpha   90.00
_cell.angle_beta   90.00
_cell.angle_gamma   90.00
#
_symmetry.space_group_name_H-M   'P 1'
#
loop_
_entity.id
_entity.type
_entity.pdbx_description
1 polymer ?
#
loop_
_entity_poly.entity_id
_entity_poly.type
_entity_poly.pdbx_seq_one_letter_code
_entity_poly.pdbx_strand_id
1 'polypeptide(L)'
;MTGLLEGEVRLIMLQFTFSNIELIPSCLTNKSAEIPEQPSKKSPATGEQFIEEVENVGIADFLNDLKNHDYGLADAYYQIRIKGGQQYAMARFMFSAKDYLAISDEFKIIRGSAELALFQISAQSIWRIKAFLNPFYKEGEAIENVYVISVNLNLRQPLFNNDGQPIFRWEKDEEGKKIGDGPVPLKPKKFLRIRNGDVCVT
;
A
#
# COMPACT_ATOMS: atom_id res chain seq x y z
N MET A 1 25.52 -3.06 7.69
CA MET A 1 24.50 -2.02 7.97
C MET A 1 23.21 -2.76 8.14
N THR A 2 22.64 -2.64 9.32
CA THR A 2 21.36 -3.23 9.74
C THR A 2 20.27 -2.45 8.99
N GLY A 3 19.38 -3.13 8.26
CA GLY A 3 18.35 -2.45 7.45
C GLY A 3 17.25 -1.82 8.30
N LEU A 4 16.47 -0.89 7.75
CA LEU A 4 15.40 -0.14 8.43
C LEU A 4 14.38 -1.05 9.14
N LEU A 5 14.12 -2.25 8.60
CA LEU A 5 13.16 -3.21 9.15
C LEU A 5 13.73 -4.06 10.30
N GLU A 6 15.03 -4.02 10.53
CA GLU A 6 15.69 -4.80 11.58
C GLU A 6 15.57 -4.08 12.94
N GLY A 7 14.39 -4.21 13.56
CA GLY A 7 14.15 -3.91 14.98
C GLY A 7 13.38 -2.62 15.29
N GLU A 8 13.37 -1.66 14.37
CA GLU A 8 12.78 -0.34 14.64
C GLU A 8 11.38 -0.19 14.02
N VAL A 9 11.09 -0.86 12.90
CA VAL A 9 9.78 -0.79 12.24
C VAL A 9 8.84 -1.87 12.74
N ARG A 10 7.79 -1.49 13.49
CA ARG A 10 6.79 -2.46 13.98
C ARG A 10 5.65 -2.70 13.01
N LEU A 11 5.26 -1.67 12.27
CA LEU A 11 4.11 -1.73 11.37
C LEU A 11 4.47 -1.26 9.97
N ILE A 12 3.92 -1.95 8.98
CA ILE A 12 3.94 -1.53 7.57
C ILE A 12 2.50 -1.45 7.09
N MET A 13 2.08 -0.28 6.65
CA MET A 13 0.73 -0.03 6.18
C MET A 13 0.73 0.18 4.67
N LEU A 14 0.01 -0.67 3.93
CA LEU A 14 -0.28 -0.46 2.52
C LEU A 14 -1.63 0.23 2.39
N GLN A 15 -1.65 1.43 1.82
CA GLN A 15 -2.85 2.24 1.66
C GLN A 15 -3.17 2.45 0.18
N PHE A 16 -4.25 1.83 -0.29
CA PHE A 16 -4.72 1.91 -1.67
C PHE A 16 -5.84 2.93 -1.80
N THR A 17 -5.69 3.86 -2.74
CA THR A 17 -6.74 4.83 -3.08
C THR A 17 -7.60 4.33 -4.23
N PHE A 18 -8.90 4.27 -4.02
CA PHE A 18 -9.90 3.88 -5.01
C PHE A 18 -10.83 5.06 -5.31
N SER A 19 -10.85 5.52 -6.56
CA SER A 19 -11.83 6.51 -7.03
C SER A 19 -13.20 5.89 -7.32
N ASN A 20 -13.23 4.59 -7.65
CA ASN A 20 -14.47 3.81 -7.75
C ASN A 20 -14.60 2.89 -6.52
N ILE A 21 -15.63 3.14 -5.71
CA ILE A 21 -15.91 2.38 -4.48
C ILE A 21 -16.30 0.92 -4.74
N GLU A 22 -16.81 0.59 -5.93
CA GLU A 22 -17.18 -0.78 -6.30
C GLU A 22 -15.95 -1.69 -6.48
N LEU A 23 -14.76 -1.09 -6.62
CA LEU A 23 -13.50 -1.81 -6.76
C LEU A 23 -12.83 -2.12 -5.42
N ILE A 24 -13.44 -1.71 -4.30
CA ILE A 24 -12.97 -2.08 -2.97
C ILE A 24 -13.28 -3.57 -2.75
N PRO A 25 -12.35 -4.36 -2.20
CA PRO A 25 -12.66 -5.75 -1.89
C PRO A 25 -13.81 -5.86 -0.90
N SER A 26 -14.81 -6.67 -1.25
CA SER A 26 -16.04 -6.86 -0.47
C SER A 26 -15.82 -7.47 0.90
N CYS A 27 -14.67 -8.11 1.13
CA CYS A 27 -14.30 -8.64 2.45
C CYS A 27 -13.88 -7.55 3.44
N LEU A 28 -13.55 -6.35 2.99
CA LEU A 28 -13.12 -5.27 3.87
C LEU A 28 -14.33 -4.61 4.52
N THR A 29 -14.21 -4.32 5.80
CA THR A 29 -15.23 -3.57 6.54
C THR A 29 -14.97 -2.07 6.41
N ASN A 30 -16.06 -1.30 6.28
CA ASN A 30 -15.98 0.15 6.36
C ASN A 30 -15.76 0.51 7.82
N LYS A 31 -14.58 1.02 8.16
CA LYS A 31 -14.43 1.74 9.42
C LYS A 31 -14.97 3.14 9.18
N SER A 32 -16.04 3.49 9.88
CA SER A 32 -16.47 4.89 10.00
C SER A 32 -15.24 5.77 10.23
N ALA A 33 -15.25 7.00 9.72
CA ALA A 33 -14.35 7.98 10.32
C ALA A 33 -14.62 7.92 11.82
N GLU A 34 -13.60 7.67 12.66
CA GLU A 34 -13.69 8.19 14.02
C GLU A 34 -14.16 9.62 13.84
N ILE A 35 -15.31 9.96 14.45
CA ILE A 35 -15.63 11.35 14.73
C ILE A 35 -14.30 11.91 15.19
N PRO A 36 -13.72 12.92 14.52
CA PRO A 36 -12.47 13.45 15.01
C PRO A 36 -12.79 13.87 16.45
N GLU A 37 -12.26 13.13 17.43
CA GLU A 37 -11.92 13.76 18.70
C GLU A 37 -11.22 15.03 18.23
N GLN A 38 -11.89 16.14 18.54
CA GLN A 38 -11.61 17.51 18.08
C GLN A 38 -10.18 17.62 17.60
N PRO A 39 -9.89 18.14 16.39
CA PRO A 39 -8.54 18.11 15.81
C PRO A 39 -7.53 18.48 16.89
N SER A 40 -6.92 17.45 17.49
CA SER A 40 -5.94 17.66 18.54
C SER A 40 -4.87 18.41 17.80
N LYS A 41 -4.62 19.65 18.25
CA LYS A 41 -3.74 20.66 17.63
C LYS A 41 -2.75 19.94 16.75
N LYS A 42 -2.93 20.02 15.41
CA LYS A 42 -2.12 19.29 14.43
C LYS A 42 -0.66 19.48 14.81
N SER A 43 -0.12 18.53 15.56
CA SER A 43 1.30 18.34 15.63
C SER A 43 1.64 17.96 14.20
N PRO A 44 2.50 18.72 13.51
CA PRO A 44 2.85 18.39 12.14
C PRO A 44 3.22 16.92 12.12
N ALA A 45 2.59 16.14 11.23
CA ALA A 45 2.93 14.74 11.07
C ALA A 45 4.44 14.70 10.84
N THR A 46 5.19 14.20 11.82
CA THR A 46 6.66 14.18 11.84
C THR A 46 7.23 13.09 10.93
N GLY A 47 6.39 12.52 10.06
CA GLY A 47 6.79 11.47 9.16
C GLY A 47 7.72 11.98 8.07
N GLU A 48 8.83 11.29 7.87
CA GLU A 48 9.80 11.56 6.82
C GLU A 48 9.41 10.78 5.56
N GLN A 49 9.30 11.48 4.43
CA GLN A 49 9.15 10.81 3.14
C GLN A 49 10.51 10.28 2.70
N PHE A 50 10.63 8.97 2.54
CA PHE A 50 11.90 8.33 2.12
C PHE A 50 11.81 7.64 0.76
N ILE A 51 10.60 7.44 0.24
CA ILE A 51 10.38 7.09 -1.17
C ILE A 51 9.55 8.21 -1.79
N GLU A 52 10.19 8.97 -2.68
CA GLU A 52 9.55 9.96 -3.54
C GLU A 52 8.45 9.34 -4.42
N GLU A 53 7.64 10.17 -5.06
CA GLU A 53 6.58 9.70 -5.92
C GLU A 53 7.13 8.96 -7.15
N VAL A 54 6.82 7.66 -7.28
CA VAL A 54 7.27 6.82 -8.39
C VAL A 54 6.09 6.12 -9.06
N GLU A 55 6.00 6.24 -10.38
CA GLU A 55 4.97 5.58 -11.19
C GLU A 55 5.39 4.20 -11.71
N ASN A 56 4.39 3.45 -12.19
CA ASN A 56 4.56 2.17 -12.88
C ASN A 56 5.29 1.12 -12.03
N VAL A 57 4.89 1.08 -10.75
CA VAL A 57 5.45 0.17 -9.75
C VAL A 57 4.54 -1.02 -9.54
N GLY A 58 5.10 -2.22 -9.68
CA GLY A 58 4.47 -3.48 -9.25
C GLY A 58 4.79 -3.76 -7.79
N ILE A 59 3.83 -4.31 -7.05
CA ILE A 59 3.97 -4.53 -5.60
C ILE A 59 3.66 -5.97 -5.17
N ALA A 60 3.31 -6.86 -6.10
CA ALA A 60 2.98 -8.25 -5.78
C ALA A 60 4.12 -8.97 -5.04
N ASP A 61 5.36 -8.81 -5.50
CA ASP A 61 6.54 -9.41 -4.87
C ASP A 61 6.81 -8.86 -3.47
N PHE A 62 6.43 -7.60 -3.21
CA PHE A 62 6.57 -6.98 -1.89
C PHE A 62 5.82 -7.75 -0.81
N LEU A 63 4.70 -8.38 -1.16
CA LEU A 63 3.92 -9.20 -0.22
C LEU A 63 4.71 -10.44 0.24
N ASN A 64 5.49 -11.04 -0.67
CA ASN A 64 6.39 -12.14 -0.32
C ASN A 64 7.58 -11.64 0.48
N ASP A 65 8.14 -10.49 0.11
CA ASP A 65 9.23 -9.86 0.86
C ASP A 65 8.83 -9.61 2.32
N LEU A 66 7.62 -9.08 2.57
CA LEU A 66 7.06 -8.86 3.91
C LEU A 66 7.03 -10.16 4.71
N LYS A 67 6.48 -11.23 4.13
CA LYS A 67 6.42 -12.54 4.78
C LYS A 67 7.80 -13.09 5.10
N ASN A 68 8.77 -12.91 4.20
CA ASN A 68 10.14 -13.38 4.38
C ASN A 68 10.91 -12.59 5.46
N HIS A 69 10.44 -11.39 5.83
CA HIS A 69 10.95 -10.59 6.94
C HIS A 69 10.04 -10.68 8.18
N ASP A 70 9.30 -11.78 8.33
CA ASP A 70 8.42 -12.05 9.48
C ASP A 70 7.34 -10.97 9.73
N TYR A 71 6.84 -10.31 8.68
CA TYR A 71 5.64 -9.47 8.78
C TYR A 71 4.39 -10.26 8.44
N GLY A 72 3.38 -10.18 9.29
CA GLY A 72 2.06 -10.80 9.10
C GLY A 72 0.95 -9.76 8.96
N LEU A 73 -0.06 -10.05 8.14
CA LEU A 73 -1.25 -9.20 8.02
C LEU A 73 -2.04 -9.21 9.34
N ALA A 74 -2.10 -8.06 10.00
CA ALA A 74 -2.67 -7.83 11.32
C ALA A 74 -4.10 -7.29 11.27
N ASP A 75 -4.43 -6.45 10.28
CA ASP A 75 -5.76 -5.89 10.07
C ASP A 75 -5.94 -5.45 8.61
N ALA A 76 -7.19 -5.37 8.14
CA ALA A 76 -7.53 -4.76 6.87
C ALA A 76 -8.94 -4.16 6.89
N TYR A 77 -9.07 -2.93 6.38
CA TYR A 77 -10.34 -2.19 6.36
C TYR A 77 -10.32 -1.11 5.28
N TYR A 78 -11.45 -0.47 5.03
CA TYR A 78 -11.49 0.74 4.21
C TYR A 78 -12.20 1.90 4.92
N GLN A 79 -11.95 3.11 4.43
CA GLN A 79 -12.66 4.31 4.84
C GLN A 79 -13.07 5.13 3.62
N ILE A 80 -14.29 5.65 3.63
CA ILE A 80 -14.76 6.62 2.63
C ILE A 80 -14.27 8.03 3.04
N ARG A 81 -13.79 8.79 2.06
CA ARG A 81 -13.31 10.16 2.21
C ARG A 81 -13.96 11.04 1.15
N ILE A 82 -14.10 12.32 1.46
CA ILE A 82 -14.62 13.35 0.54
C ILE A 82 -13.54 14.40 0.33
N LYS A 83 -13.18 14.68 -0.92
CA LYS A 83 -12.25 15.76 -1.29
C LYS A 83 -12.80 16.50 -2.50
N GLY A 84 -12.97 17.81 -2.38
CA GLY A 84 -13.51 18.64 -3.48
C GLY A 84 -14.89 18.19 -3.97
N GLY A 85 -15.74 17.66 -3.07
CA GLY A 85 -17.07 17.14 -3.41
C GLY A 85 -17.09 15.72 -4.00
N GLN A 86 -15.93 15.14 -4.33
CA GLN A 86 -15.84 13.77 -4.84
C GLN A 86 -15.55 12.78 -3.70
N GLN A 87 -16.28 11.66 -3.72
CA GLN A 87 -16.03 10.54 -2.81
C GLN A 87 -14.93 9.64 -3.37
N TYR A 88 -14.07 9.16 -2.49
CA TYR A 88 -13.10 8.11 -2.78
C TYR A 88 -12.91 7.24 -1.55
N ALA A 89 -12.39 6.03 -1.73
CA ALA A 89 -12.09 5.14 -0.64
C ALA A 89 -10.58 4.94 -0.45
N MET A 90 -10.18 4.72 0.80
CA MET A 90 -8.84 4.31 1.18
C MET A 90 -8.91 2.94 1.82
N ALA A 91 -8.49 1.91 1.12
CA ALA A 91 -8.32 0.57 1.68
C ALA A 91 -6.94 0.46 2.33
N ARG A 92 -6.87 -0.07 3.54
CA ARG A 92 -5.64 -0.23 4.31
C ARG A 92 -5.44 -1.68 4.66
N PHE A 93 -4.21 -2.14 4.47
CA PHE A 93 -3.73 -3.45 4.90
C PHE A 93 -2.57 -3.19 5.84
N MET A 94 -2.71 -3.60 7.09
CA MET A 94 -1.74 -3.36 8.15
C MET A 94 -0.96 -4.63 8.41
N PHE A 95 0.35 -4.57 8.22
CA PHE A 95 1.28 -5.63 8.54
C PHE A 95 1.98 -5.30 9.84
N SER A 96 2.11 -6.28 10.73
CA SER A 96 2.88 -6.17 11.95
C SER A 96 4.03 -7.15 11.93
N ALA A 97 5.19 -6.74 12.45
CA ALA A 97 6.27 -7.67 12.75
C ALA A 97 5.74 -8.76 13.69
N LYS A 98 6.15 -10.01 13.47
CA LYS A 98 5.59 -11.20 14.13
C LYS A 98 5.57 -11.12 15.64
N ASP A 99 6.60 -10.54 16.25
CA ASP A 99 6.71 -10.38 17.71
C ASP A 99 5.66 -9.41 18.30
N TYR A 100 5.06 -8.57 17.46
CA TYR A 100 4.03 -7.60 17.81
C TYR A 100 2.70 -7.88 17.09
N LEU A 101 2.55 -9.07 16.50
CA LEU A 101 1.37 -9.41 15.72
C LEU A 101 0.18 -9.70 16.64
N ALA A 102 -0.73 -8.74 16.74
CA ALA A 102 -2.02 -8.89 17.42
C ALA A 102 -3.14 -8.87 16.38
N ILE A 103 -3.95 -9.94 16.34
CA ILE A 103 -5.03 -10.14 15.38
C ILE A 103 -6.34 -10.26 16.15
N SER A 104 -7.30 -9.37 15.88
CA SER A 104 -8.61 -9.42 16.51
C SER A 104 -9.40 -10.66 16.06
N ASP A 105 -10.33 -11.13 16.88
CA ASP A 105 -11.14 -12.32 16.55
C ASP A 105 -12.03 -12.06 15.32
N GLU A 106 -12.53 -10.84 15.16
CA GLU A 106 -13.28 -10.43 13.97
C GLU A 106 -12.40 -10.51 12.72
N PHE A 107 -11.15 -10.03 12.80
CA PHE A 107 -10.26 -10.05 11.64
C PHE A 107 -9.81 -11.47 11.29
N LYS A 108 -9.64 -12.38 12.27
CA LYS A 108 -9.33 -13.80 12.00
C LYS A 108 -10.32 -14.45 11.04
N ILE A 109 -11.60 -14.05 11.09
CA ILE A 109 -12.67 -14.60 10.24
C ILE A 109 -12.46 -14.20 8.76
N ILE A 110 -12.06 -12.95 8.50
CA ILE A 110 -11.94 -12.42 7.13
C ILE A 110 -10.50 -12.43 6.59
N ARG A 111 -9.50 -12.72 7.44
CA ARG A 111 -8.08 -12.59 7.12
C ARG A 111 -7.68 -13.27 5.82
N GLY A 112 -8.11 -14.52 5.59
CA GLY A 112 -7.77 -15.25 4.37
C GLY A 112 -8.34 -14.59 3.11
N SER A 113 -9.57 -14.06 3.18
CA SER A 113 -10.17 -13.30 2.08
C SER A 113 -9.47 -11.97 1.84
N ALA A 114 -9.03 -11.29 2.91
CA ALA A 114 -8.25 -10.05 2.82
C ALA A 114 -6.87 -10.29 2.19
N GLU A 115 -6.16 -11.36 2.56
CA GLU A 115 -4.88 -11.76 1.96
C GLU A 115 -5.04 -12.05 0.46
N LEU A 116 -6.07 -12.81 0.08
CA LEU A 116 -6.39 -13.08 -1.33
C LEU A 116 -6.71 -11.80 -2.11
N ALA A 117 -7.54 -10.93 -1.55
CA ALA A 117 -7.90 -9.65 -2.17
C ALA A 117 -6.67 -8.75 -2.36
N LEU A 118 -5.81 -8.67 -1.35
CA LEU A 118 -4.56 -7.92 -1.43
C LEU A 118 -3.65 -8.46 -2.54
N PHE A 119 -3.50 -9.78 -2.63
CA PHE A 119 -2.74 -10.42 -3.69
C PHE A 119 -3.30 -10.07 -5.07
N GLN A 120 -4.62 -10.18 -5.27
CA GLN A 120 -5.28 -9.86 -6.54
C GLN A 120 -5.06 -8.39 -6.94
N ILE A 121 -5.29 -7.44 -6.02
CA ILE A 121 -5.09 -6.00 -6.28
C ILE A 121 -3.61 -5.72 -6.65
N SER A 122 -2.69 -6.41 -5.99
CA SER A 122 -1.25 -6.22 -6.17
C SER A 122 -0.72 -6.84 -7.46
N ALA A 123 -1.27 -7.99 -7.87
CA ALA A 123 -0.84 -8.74 -9.05
C ALA A 123 -1.48 -8.26 -10.36
N GLN A 124 -2.67 -7.66 -10.30
CA GLN A 124 -3.43 -7.27 -11.49
C GLN A 124 -3.29 -5.79 -11.86
N SER A 125 -2.43 -5.03 -11.16
CA SER A 125 -2.31 -3.59 -11.37
C SER A 125 -0.92 -3.08 -11.06
N ILE A 126 -0.55 -2.00 -11.73
CA ILE A 126 0.59 -1.16 -11.38
C ILE A 126 0.10 0.12 -10.71
N TRP A 127 0.98 0.70 -9.90
CA TRP A 127 0.63 1.80 -9.02
C TRP A 127 1.64 2.93 -9.14
N ARG A 128 1.17 4.14 -8.82
CA ARG A 128 2.04 5.22 -8.37
C ARG A 128 2.17 5.10 -6.86
N ILE A 129 3.39 5.05 -6.35
CA ILE A 129 3.65 4.88 -4.93
C ILE A 129 4.46 6.04 -4.34
N LYS A 130 4.36 6.20 -3.03
CA LYS A 130 5.26 6.98 -2.18
C LYS A 130 5.25 6.39 -0.77
N ALA A 131 6.34 6.52 -0.02
CA ALA A 131 6.43 5.94 1.31
C ALA A 131 6.96 6.91 2.36
N PHE A 132 6.44 6.77 3.56
CA PHE A 132 6.74 7.60 4.72
C PHE A 132 7.17 6.73 5.89
N LEU A 133 8.19 7.18 6.62
CA LEU A 133 8.59 6.63 7.91
C LEU A 133 8.02 7.55 8.99
N ASN A 134 7.13 7.02 9.82
CA ASN A 134 6.42 7.79 10.84
C ASN A 134 6.77 7.24 12.23
N PRO A 135 6.78 8.08 13.28
CA PRO A 135 6.85 7.56 14.65
C PRO A 135 5.65 6.65 14.95
N PHE A 136 5.89 5.61 15.74
CA PHE A 136 4.83 4.76 16.28
C PHE A 136 4.26 5.38 17.54
N TYR A 137 2.93 5.47 17.62
CA TYR A 137 2.23 5.99 18.79
C TYR A 137 1.49 4.88 19.51
N LYS A 138 1.55 4.88 20.84
CA LYS A 138 0.74 4.04 21.72
C LYS A 138 0.07 4.94 22.75
N GLU A 139 -1.25 4.83 22.90
CA GLU A 139 -2.02 5.61 23.88
C GLU A 139 -1.80 7.15 23.76
N GLY A 140 -1.56 7.62 22.54
CA GLY A 140 -1.33 9.04 22.24
C GLY A 140 0.13 9.50 22.39
N GLU A 141 1.03 8.65 22.87
CA GLU A 141 2.46 8.97 23.06
C GLU A 141 3.33 8.29 22.01
N ALA A 142 4.31 9.02 21.48
CA ALA A 142 5.30 8.45 20.56
C ALA A 142 6.25 7.53 21.33
N ILE A 143 6.41 6.31 20.85
CA ILE A 143 7.40 5.37 21.38
C ILE A 143 8.73 5.64 20.68
N GLU A 144 9.73 5.99 21.48
CA GLU A 144 11.08 6.31 20.98
C GLU A 144 11.69 5.13 20.21
N ASN A 145 12.34 5.43 19.07
CA ASN A 145 13.00 4.46 18.18
C ASN A 145 12.09 3.34 17.67
N VAL A 146 10.78 3.61 17.59
CA VAL A 146 9.80 2.69 17.01
C VAL A 146 9.01 3.40 15.93
N TYR A 147 8.92 2.78 14.75
CA TYR A 147 8.39 3.40 13.56
C TYR A 147 7.30 2.59 12.87
N VAL A 148 6.56 3.30 12.02
CA VAL A 148 5.56 2.79 11.09
C VAL A 148 5.90 3.26 9.69
N ILE A 149 6.05 2.31 8.77
CA ILE A 149 6.13 2.62 7.35
C ILE A 149 4.72 2.71 6.78
N SER A 150 4.40 3.82 6.11
CA SER A 150 3.16 3.99 5.38
C SER A 150 3.46 4.09 3.88
N VAL A 151 3.03 3.10 3.11
CA VAL A 151 3.16 3.06 1.65
C VAL A 151 1.81 3.45 1.04
N ASN A 152 1.77 4.58 0.37
CA ASN A 152 0.58 5.07 -0.33
C ASN A 152 0.61 4.62 -1.78
N LEU A 153 -0.43 3.90 -2.21
CA LEU A 153 -0.62 3.42 -3.57
C LEU A 153 -1.80 4.17 -4.21
N ASN A 154 -1.49 4.95 -5.22
CA ASN A 154 -2.41 5.81 -5.94
C ASN A 154 -2.36 5.51 -7.45
N LEU A 155 -3.30 6.09 -8.20
CA LEU A 155 -3.37 5.98 -9.66
C LEU A 155 -3.21 4.54 -10.18
N ARG A 156 -4.11 3.66 -9.72
CA ARG A 156 -4.19 2.28 -10.20
C ARG A 156 -4.26 2.25 -11.74
N GLN A 157 -3.39 1.47 -12.37
CA GLN A 157 -3.54 1.10 -13.77
C GLN A 157 -3.67 -0.43 -13.86
N PRO A 158 -4.83 -0.96 -14.31
CA PRO A 158 -5.02 -2.40 -14.45
C PRO A 158 -4.10 -2.95 -15.55
N LEU A 159 -3.56 -4.15 -15.33
CA LEU A 159 -2.75 -4.88 -16.31
C LEU A 159 -3.60 -5.70 -17.28
N PHE A 160 -4.83 -6.02 -16.88
CA PHE A 160 -5.77 -6.87 -17.63
C PHE A 160 -7.12 -6.16 -17.78
N ASN A 161 -7.83 -6.44 -18.86
CA ASN A 161 -9.20 -5.97 -19.07
C ASN A 161 -10.21 -6.86 -18.33
N ASN A 162 -11.50 -6.55 -18.48
CA ASN A 162 -12.58 -7.30 -17.82
C ASN A 162 -12.69 -8.77 -18.29
N ASP A 163 -12.15 -9.09 -19.48
CA ASP A 163 -12.10 -10.45 -20.03
C ASP A 163 -10.84 -11.21 -19.58
N GLY A 164 -10.00 -10.62 -18.72
CA GLY A 164 -8.74 -11.19 -18.25
C GLY A 164 -7.61 -11.14 -19.29
N GLN A 165 -7.80 -10.45 -20.41
CA GLN A 165 -6.78 -10.29 -21.43
C GLN A 165 -5.82 -9.15 -21.08
N PRO A 166 -4.51 -9.25 -21.39
CA PRO A 166 -3.56 -8.17 -21.14
C PRO A 166 -3.97 -6.88 -21.83
N ILE A 167 -3.80 -5.75 -21.15
CA ILE A 167 -3.95 -4.42 -21.75
C ILE A 167 -2.66 -4.09 -22.48
N PHE A 168 -2.76 -3.71 -23.76
CA PHE A 168 -1.61 -3.36 -24.58
C PHE A 168 -1.44 -1.83 -24.68
N ARG A 169 -0.18 -1.38 -24.77
CA ARG A 169 0.17 0.03 -25.00
C ARG A 169 1.27 0.15 -26.04
N TRP A 170 1.25 1.26 -26.78
CA TRP A 170 2.44 1.67 -27.52
C TRP A 170 3.49 2.17 -26.55
N GLU A 171 4.70 1.65 -26.66
CA GLU A 171 5.85 2.31 -26.04
C GLU A 171 6.15 3.60 -26.80
N LYS A 172 6.62 4.60 -26.05
CA LYS A 172 6.97 5.90 -26.58
C LYS A 172 8.36 6.29 -26.10
N ASP A 173 9.11 6.97 -26.95
CA ASP A 173 10.38 7.60 -26.59
C ASP A 173 10.15 8.88 -25.75
N GLU A 174 11.25 9.58 -25.45
CA GLU A 174 11.26 10.81 -24.66
C GLU A 174 10.50 11.97 -25.33
N GLU A 175 10.36 11.94 -26.65
CA GLU A 175 9.59 12.91 -27.44
C GLU A 175 8.11 12.51 -27.58
N GLY A 176 7.72 11.35 -27.04
CA GLY A 176 6.36 10.83 -27.09
C GLY A 176 6.01 10.11 -28.40
N LYS A 177 6.97 9.84 -29.27
CA LYS A 177 6.79 9.12 -30.53
C LYS A 177 6.81 7.62 -30.27
N LYS A 178 5.97 6.89 -31.01
CA LYS A 178 5.84 5.43 -30.87
C LYS A 178 7.16 4.74 -31.25
N ILE A 179 7.58 3.78 -30.45
CA ILE A 179 8.75 2.92 -30.70
C ILE A 179 8.33 1.46 -30.87
N GLY A 180 9.09 0.72 -31.67
CA GLY A 180 8.86 -0.70 -31.97
C GLY A 180 7.83 -0.97 -33.08
N ASP A 181 7.65 -2.25 -33.41
CA ASP A 181 6.82 -2.70 -34.54
C ASP A 181 5.34 -2.90 -34.17
N GLY A 182 4.99 -2.79 -32.88
CA GLY A 182 3.64 -3.05 -32.40
C GLY A 182 3.43 -2.63 -30.94
N PRO A 183 2.17 -2.60 -30.47
CA PRO A 183 1.89 -2.38 -29.06
C PRO A 183 2.32 -3.60 -28.24
N VAL A 184 2.80 -3.36 -27.02
CA VAL A 184 3.27 -4.40 -26.10
C VAL A 184 2.35 -4.48 -24.87
N PRO A 185 2.27 -5.64 -24.20
CA PRO A 185 1.53 -5.75 -22.95
C PRO A 185 2.03 -4.74 -21.92
N LEU A 186 1.10 -4.08 -21.23
CA LEU A 186 1.42 -3.27 -20.07
C LEU A 186 2.05 -4.16 -19.00
N LYS A 187 3.17 -3.70 -18.43
CA LYS A 187 3.88 -4.39 -17.37
C LYS A 187 4.52 -3.37 -16.41
N PRO A 188 4.74 -3.74 -15.15
CA PRO A 188 5.54 -2.94 -14.24
C PRO A 188 6.93 -2.68 -14.83
N LYS A 189 7.41 -1.43 -14.68
CA LYS A 189 8.81 -1.08 -15.01
C LYS A 189 9.71 -1.09 -13.79
N LYS A 190 9.11 -0.96 -12.61
CA LYS A 190 9.77 -0.90 -11.31
C LYS A 190 9.02 -1.77 -10.33
N PHE A 191 9.68 -2.17 -9.25
CA PHE A 191 9.10 -3.01 -8.22
C PHE A 191 9.39 -2.46 -6.83
N LEU A 192 8.37 -2.42 -5.97
CA LEU A 192 8.57 -2.18 -4.54
C LEU A 192 9.09 -3.48 -3.93
N ARG A 193 10.24 -3.42 -3.26
CA ARG A 193 10.94 -4.58 -2.71
C ARG A 193 11.47 -4.29 -1.31
N ILE A 194 11.78 -5.34 -0.56
CA ILE A 194 12.67 -5.26 0.60
C ILE A 194 14.05 -5.78 0.18
N ARG A 195 15.10 -4.97 0.33
CA ARG A 195 16.48 -5.37 0.06
C ARG A 195 17.37 -4.99 1.23
N ASN A 196 18.14 -5.95 1.75
CA ASN A 196 19.01 -5.77 2.91
C ASN A 196 18.26 -5.15 4.12
N GLY A 197 17.00 -5.54 4.33
CA GLY A 197 16.16 -4.99 5.38
C GLY A 197 15.61 -3.58 5.12
N ASP A 198 15.81 -2.99 3.95
CA ASP A 198 15.25 -1.68 3.58
C ASP A 198 14.11 -1.80 2.57
N VAL A 199 13.07 -0.99 2.73
CA VAL A 199 12.00 -0.83 1.73
C VAL A 199 12.50 0.09 0.62
N CYS A 200 12.50 -0.38 -0.62
CA CYS A 200 13.04 0.38 -1.76
C CYS A 200 12.28 0.11 -3.06
N VAL A 201 12.45 1.00 -4.05
CA VAL A 201 11.98 0.79 -5.42
C VAL A 201 13.16 0.42 -6.31
N THR A 202 13.02 -0.68 -7.07
CA THR A 202 14.08 -1.22 -7.92
C THR A 202 13.66 -1.29 -9.38
#